data_AF-A0AAU1VIU4-F1
#
_entry.id   AF-A0AAU1VIU4-F1
#
_cell.length_a   1.000
_cell.length_b   1.000
_cell.length_c   1.000
_cell.angle_alpha   90.00
_cell.angle_beta   90.00
_cell.angle_gamma   90.00
#
_symmetry.space_group_name_H-M   'P 1'
#
loop_
_entity.id
_entity.type
_entity.pdbx_description
1 polymer ?
#
loop_
_entity_poly.entity_id
_entity_poly.type
_entity_poly.pdbx_seq_one_letter_code
_entity_poly.pdbx_strand_id
1 'polypeptide(L)'
;MANDLKAEAHLCGRLYAALAELQRLGEGEHHSLGRPEVLKKLALEPSKHLTEHLHLAGKYLMAARGRGQAAPAAVVFRSLPDLLPSGRGLPGSLRDTVLQDRFHEGRTAQEATIGKAG
;
A
#
# COMPACT_ATOMS: atom_id res chain seq x y z
N MET A 1 -10.26 -11.20 17.88
CA MET A 1 -10.74 -9.81 17.83
C MET A 1 -9.60 -8.79 17.85
N ALA A 2 -8.77 -8.69 18.91
CA ALA A 2 -7.65 -7.72 18.94
C ALA A 2 -6.44 -8.11 18.07
N ASN A 3 -6.13 -9.41 17.96
CA ASN A 3 -5.07 -9.89 17.08
C ASN A 3 -5.41 -9.73 15.60
N ASP A 4 -6.69 -9.84 15.24
CA ASP A 4 -7.15 -9.72 13.86
C ASP A 4 -6.94 -8.29 13.36
N LEU A 5 -7.32 -7.28 14.16
CA LEU A 5 -7.09 -5.86 13.84
C LEU A 5 -5.60 -5.51 13.72
N LYS A 6 -4.73 -6.10 14.55
CA LYS A 6 -3.27 -5.91 14.45
C LYS A 6 -2.72 -6.49 13.15
N ALA A 7 -3.19 -7.67 12.76
CA ALA A 7 -2.82 -8.31 11.50
C ALA A 7 -3.35 -7.51 10.29
N GLU A 8 -4.58 -6.99 10.36
CA GLU A 8 -5.16 -6.13 9.33
C GLU A 8 -4.38 -4.80 9.20
N ALA A 9 -4.01 -4.17 10.31
CA ALA A 9 -3.19 -2.96 10.30
C ALA A 9 -1.83 -3.21 9.61
N HIS A 10 -1.19 -4.34 9.93
CA HIS A 10 0.04 -4.76 9.27
C HIS A 10 -0.15 -5.01 7.76
N LEU A 11 -1.21 -5.71 7.35
CA LEU A 11 -1.53 -5.91 5.94
C LEU A 11 -1.80 -4.57 5.22
N CYS A 12 -2.49 -3.63 5.85
CA CYS A 12 -2.70 -2.29 5.30
C CYS A 12 -1.41 -1.52 5.08
N GLY A 13 -0.45 -1.63 6.02
CA GLY A 13 0.88 -1.07 5.85
C GLY A 13 1.59 -1.62 4.62
N ARG A 14 1.55 -2.94 4.45
CA ARG A 14 2.12 -3.61 3.27
C ARG A 14 1.42 -3.19 1.98
N LEU A 15 0.09 -3.17 1.98
CA LEU A 15 -0.71 -2.77 0.83
C LEU A 15 -0.41 -1.32 0.42
N TYR A 16 -0.29 -0.41 1.39
CA TYR A 16 0.11 0.96 1.15
C TYR A 16 1.46 1.05 0.43
N ALA A 17 2.48 0.35 0.92
CA ALA A 17 3.81 0.36 0.31
C ALA A 17 3.78 -0.17 -1.13
N ALA A 18 3.02 -1.24 -1.39
CA ALA A 18 2.87 -1.79 -2.73
C ALA A 18 2.17 -0.80 -3.69
N LEU A 19 1.10 -0.14 -3.24
CA LEU A 19 0.41 0.87 -4.06
C LEU A 19 1.27 2.12 -4.27
N ALA A 20 2.03 2.54 -3.26
CA ALA A 20 2.94 3.67 -3.36
C ALA A 20 4.03 3.42 -4.39
N GLU A 21 4.65 2.25 -4.36
CA GLU A 21 5.64 1.86 -5.35
C GLU A 21 5.04 1.76 -6.76
N LEU A 22 3.86 1.15 -6.88
CA LEU A 22 3.20 1.01 -8.16
C LEU A 22 2.86 2.38 -8.77
N GLN A 23 2.38 3.33 -7.95
CA GLN A 23 2.17 4.71 -8.39
C GLN A 23 3.49 5.37 -8.78
N ARG A 24 4.57 5.21 -7.99
CA ARG A 24 5.89 5.78 -8.30
C ARG A 24 6.43 5.27 -9.65
N LEU A 25 6.30 3.97 -9.92
CA LEU A 25 6.69 3.37 -11.21
C LEU A 25 5.85 3.90 -12.39
N GLY A 26 4.56 4.18 -12.16
CA GLY A 26 3.65 4.68 -13.18
C GLY A 26 3.70 6.18 -13.42
N GLU A 27 3.91 6.98 -12.39
CA GLU A 27 3.76 8.44 -12.43
C GLU A 27 5.10 9.18 -12.27
N GLY A 28 6.17 8.51 -11.82
CA GLY A 28 7.42 9.16 -11.43
C GLY A 28 7.16 10.19 -10.34
N GLU A 29 7.79 11.36 -10.42
CA GLU A 29 7.72 12.47 -9.45
C GLU A 29 6.29 12.99 -9.12
N HIS A 30 5.29 12.67 -9.94
CA HIS A 30 3.90 13.10 -9.71
C HIS A 30 3.14 12.21 -8.69
N HIS A 31 3.82 11.26 -8.04
CA HIS A 31 3.20 10.37 -7.07
C HIS A 31 2.77 11.10 -5.78
N SER A 32 1.59 10.73 -5.27
CA SER A 32 1.02 11.28 -4.02
C SER A 32 1.21 10.33 -2.83
N LEU A 33 1.12 9.02 -3.07
CA LEU A 33 1.49 7.99 -2.11
C LEU A 33 3.01 8.03 -1.88
N GLY A 34 3.45 7.91 -0.63
CA GLY A 34 4.85 8.08 -0.22
C GLY A 34 5.18 9.46 0.39
N ARG A 35 4.29 10.45 0.26
CA ARG A 35 4.46 11.75 0.94
C ARG A 35 4.17 11.63 2.45
N PRO A 36 4.96 12.26 3.33
CA PRO A 36 4.78 12.15 4.79
C PRO A 36 3.40 12.57 5.28
N GLU A 37 2.80 13.62 4.72
CA GLU A 37 1.44 14.05 5.09
C GLU A 37 0.35 13.05 4.68
N VAL A 38 0.51 12.41 3.52
CA VAL A 38 -0.42 11.39 3.02
C VAL A 38 -0.31 10.13 3.87
N LEU A 39 0.92 9.73 4.22
CA LEU A 39 1.19 8.61 5.13
C LEU A 39 0.51 8.78 6.49
N LYS A 40 0.61 9.97 7.12
CA LYS A 40 -0.02 10.22 8.42
C LYS A 40 -1.55 10.06 8.37
N LYS A 41 -2.20 10.56 7.31
CA LYS A 41 -3.66 10.42 7.14
C LYS A 41 -4.07 8.97 6.91
N LEU A 42 -3.30 8.25 6.09
CA LEU A 42 -3.53 6.84 5.79
C LEU A 42 -3.33 5.92 6.99
N ALA A 43 -2.34 6.19 7.83
CA ALA A 43 -2.11 5.46 9.07
C ALA A 43 -3.25 5.66 10.08
N LEU A 44 -4.07 6.71 9.95
CA LEU A 44 -5.23 6.95 10.81
C LEU A 44 -6.52 6.35 10.23
N GLU A 45 -6.77 6.54 8.93
CA GLU A 45 -8.01 6.16 8.27
C GLU A 45 -7.74 5.51 6.89
N PRO A 46 -7.24 4.26 6.86
CA PRO A 46 -6.79 3.59 5.63
C PRO A 46 -7.91 3.44 4.60
N SER A 47 -9.13 3.10 5.03
CA SER A 47 -10.26 2.83 4.13
C SER A 47 -10.65 4.04 3.27
N LYS A 48 -10.52 5.26 3.78
CA LYS A 48 -10.88 6.48 3.06
C LYS A 48 -9.93 6.81 1.91
N HIS A 49 -8.70 6.33 1.98
CA HIS A 49 -7.63 6.77 1.09
C HIS A 49 -7.09 5.62 0.23
N LEU A 50 -6.88 4.42 0.79
CA LEU A 50 -6.38 3.27 0.01
C LEU A 50 -7.39 2.72 -0.99
N THR A 51 -8.69 2.86 -0.71
CA THR A 51 -9.73 2.35 -1.62
C THR A 51 -9.63 2.98 -3.00
N GLU A 52 -9.41 4.29 -3.09
CA GLU A 52 -9.23 4.96 -4.39
C GLU A 52 -7.99 4.43 -5.12
N HIS A 53 -6.87 4.30 -4.42
CA HIS A 53 -5.63 3.80 -5.00
C HIS A 53 -5.69 2.33 -5.43
N LEU A 54 -6.48 1.50 -4.75
CA LEU A 54 -6.79 0.13 -5.19
C LEU A 54 -7.51 0.13 -6.54
N HIS A 55 -8.50 1.01 -6.73
CA HIS A 55 -9.20 1.14 -8.02
C HIS A 55 -8.25 1.66 -9.12
N LEU A 56 -7.31 2.54 -8.76
CA LEU A 56 -6.31 3.08 -9.69
C LEU A 56 -5.13 2.15 -9.95
N ALA A 57 -4.98 1.02 -9.24
CA ALA A 57 -3.83 0.13 -9.36
C ALA A 57 -3.60 -0.36 -10.80
N GLY A 58 -4.68 -0.69 -11.52
CA GLY A 58 -4.58 -1.07 -12.93
C GLY A 58 -4.11 0.08 -13.83
N LYS A 59 -4.52 1.32 -13.54
CA LYS A 59 -4.06 2.51 -14.25
C LYS A 59 -2.57 2.75 -14.02
N TYR A 60 -2.09 2.60 -12.79
CA TYR A 60 -0.67 2.72 -12.48
C TYR A 60 0.18 1.68 -13.20
N LEU A 61 -0.29 0.43 -13.28
CA LEU A 61 0.38 -0.62 -14.05
C LEU A 61 0.48 -0.26 -15.53
N MET A 62 -0.60 0.23 -16.15
CA MET A 62 -0.58 0.64 -17.55
C MET A 62 0.34 1.85 -17.79
N ALA A 63 0.33 2.83 -16.88
CA ALA A 63 1.24 3.97 -16.94
C ALA A 63 2.71 3.54 -16.82
N ALA A 64 3.02 2.62 -15.90
CA ALA A 64 4.37 2.09 -15.73
C ALA A 64 4.85 1.36 -16.99
N ARG A 65 3.96 0.63 -17.66
CA ARG A 65 4.26 0.02 -18.97
C ARG A 65 4.64 1.07 -20.02
N GLY A 66 3.92 2.19 -20.09
CA GLY A 66 4.25 3.30 -20.99
C GLY A 66 5.61 3.95 -20.71
N ARG A 67 6.14 3.78 -19.50
CA ARG A 67 7.45 4.30 -19.06
C ARG A 67 8.58 3.28 -19.11
N GLY A 68 8.36 2.09 -19.66
CA GLY A 68 9.36 1.02 -19.67
C GLY A 68 9.55 0.30 -18.34
N GLN A 69 8.69 0.54 -17.35
CA GLN A 69 8.72 -0.06 -16.00
C GLN A 69 7.73 -1.23 -15.86
N ALA A 70 7.38 -1.89 -16.97
CA ALA A 70 6.34 -2.92 -17.00
C ALA A 70 6.66 -4.13 -16.10
N ALA A 71 7.91 -4.60 -16.14
CA ALA A 71 8.36 -5.77 -15.37
C ALA A 71 8.30 -5.54 -13.85
N PRO A 72 8.95 -4.49 -13.28
CA PRO A 72 8.85 -4.23 -11.84
C PRO A 72 7.42 -3.92 -11.41
N ALA A 73 6.64 -3.17 -12.22
CA ALA A 73 5.25 -2.87 -11.89
C ALA A 73 4.35 -4.13 -11.86
N ALA A 74 4.58 -5.08 -12.77
CA ALA A 74 3.82 -6.33 -12.80
C ALA A 74 4.10 -7.21 -11.56
N VAL A 75 5.34 -7.23 -11.06
CA VAL A 75 5.71 -7.94 -9.82
C VAL A 75 4.94 -7.35 -8.64
N VAL A 76 4.95 -6.03 -8.48
CA VAL A 76 4.25 -5.34 -7.40
C VAL A 76 2.74 -5.56 -7.52
N PHE A 77 2.16 -5.38 -8.70
CA PHE A 77 0.72 -5.53 -8.93
C PHE A 77 0.20 -6.93 -8.59
N ARG A 78 0.96 -7.98 -8.93
CA ARG A 78 0.60 -9.38 -8.63
C ARG A 78 0.55 -9.67 -7.13
N SER A 79 1.31 -8.93 -6.32
CA SER A 79 1.29 -9.10 -4.86
C SER A 79 0.04 -8.51 -4.19
N LEU A 80 -0.69 -7.59 -4.85
CA LEU A 80 -1.78 -6.84 -4.22
C LEU A 80 -2.87 -7.72 -3.59
N PRO A 81 -3.37 -8.80 -4.23
CA PRO A 81 -4.39 -9.67 -3.64
C PRO A 81 -3.95 -10.31 -2.32
N ASP A 82 -2.68 -10.67 -2.19
CA ASP A 82 -2.11 -11.29 -0.97
C ASP A 82 -1.94 -10.29 0.18
N LEU A 83 -2.04 -8.98 -0.10
CA LEU A 83 -1.90 -7.90 0.86
C LEU A 83 -3.26 -7.34 1.31
N LEU A 84 -4.37 -7.80 0.72
CA LEU A 84 -5.70 -7.36 1.12
C LEU A 84 -6.06 -7.92 2.50
N PRO A 85 -6.57 -7.10 3.43
CA PRO A 85 -7.10 -7.58 4.69
C PRO A 85 -8.23 -8.60 4.46
N SER A 86 -8.29 -9.62 5.30
CA SER A 86 -9.25 -10.73 5.17
C SER A 86 -10.71 -10.33 5.48
N GLY A 87 -10.94 -9.16 6.07
CA GLY A 87 -12.26 -8.60 6.32
C GLY A 87 -12.97 -8.15 5.04
N ARG A 88 -14.26 -7.77 5.16
CA ARG A 88 -15.09 -7.24 4.04
C ARG A 88 -14.56 -5.93 3.43
N GLY A 89 -13.49 -5.36 3.97
CA GLY A 89 -12.88 -4.13 3.50
C GLY A 89 -11.68 -3.73 4.36
N LEU A 90 -11.12 -2.58 4.03
CA LEU A 90 -10.02 -1.98 4.79
C LEU A 90 -10.50 -1.49 6.16
N PRO A 91 -9.68 -1.57 7.22
CA PRO A 91 -10.00 -1.04 8.53
C PRO A 91 -10.30 0.46 8.44
N GLY A 92 -11.41 0.86 9.09
CA GLY A 92 -11.92 2.23 9.03
C GLY A 92 -11.15 3.23 9.88
N SER A 93 -10.55 2.77 10.99
CA SER A 93 -9.80 3.61 11.93
C SER A 93 -8.68 2.80 12.59
N LEU A 94 -7.46 3.31 12.52
CA LEU A 94 -6.27 2.78 13.18
C LEU A 94 -5.69 3.80 14.18
N ARG A 95 -6.55 4.57 14.87
CA ARG A 95 -6.12 5.65 15.78
C ARG A 95 -5.34 5.16 17.00
N ASP A 96 -5.44 3.88 17.36
CA ASP A 96 -4.67 3.26 18.42
C ASP A 96 -3.17 3.19 18.04
N THR A 97 -2.29 3.62 18.93
CA THR A 97 -0.83 3.65 18.70
C THR A 97 -0.28 2.27 18.32
N VAL A 98 -0.75 1.20 18.94
CA VAL A 98 -0.28 -0.17 18.64
C VAL A 98 -0.68 -0.57 17.22
N LEU A 99 -1.83 -0.11 16.72
CA LEU A 99 -2.25 -0.36 15.35
C LEU A 99 -1.44 0.46 14.34
N GLN A 100 -1.08 1.71 14.69
CA GLN A 100 -0.18 2.53 13.88
C GLN A 100 1.21 1.90 13.78
N ASP A 101 1.74 1.40 14.88
CA ASP A 101 3.04 0.70 14.89
C ASP A 101 3.00 -0.51 13.97
N ARG A 102 1.94 -1.33 14.03
CA ARG A 102 1.76 -2.48 13.12
C ARG A 102 1.64 -2.06 11.66
N PHE A 103 0.95 -0.96 11.37
CA PHE A 103 0.90 -0.40 10.03
C PHE A 103 2.30 0.01 9.54
N HIS A 104 3.08 0.70 10.36
CA HIS A 104 4.43 1.11 10.00
C HIS A 104 5.39 -0.07 9.82
N GLU A 105 5.30 -1.08 10.68
CA GLU A 105 6.03 -2.35 10.53
C GLU A 105 5.72 -3.02 9.19
N GLY A 106 4.43 -3.16 8.87
CA GLY A 106 3.99 -3.77 7.60
C GLY A 106 4.49 -2.99 6.39
N ARG A 107 4.43 -1.65 6.44
CA ARG A 107 4.98 -0.79 5.38
C ARG A 107 6.47 -1.08 5.16
N THR A 108 7.28 -1.02 6.21
CA THR A 108 8.73 -1.25 6.12
C THR A 108 9.06 -2.67 5.65
N ALA A 109 8.30 -3.68 6.09
CA ALA A 109 8.48 -5.06 5.63
C ALA A 109 8.24 -5.21 4.12
N GLN A 110 7.20 -4.54 3.59
CA GLN A 110 6.91 -4.60 2.16
C GLN A 110 7.90 -3.77 1.34
N GLU A 111 8.32 -2.59 1.79
CA GLU A 111 9.37 -1.80 1.15
C GLU A 111 10.67 -2.62 1.00
N ALA A 112 11.05 -3.35 2.05
CA ALA A 112 12.20 -4.26 2.01
C ALA A 112 12.00 -5.46 1.07
N THR A 113 10.76 -5.93 0.89
CA THR A 113 10.43 -7.02 -0.04
C THR A 113 10.53 -6.53 -1.49
N ILE A 114 10.00 -5.35 -1.77
CA ILE A 114 10.06 -4.71 -3.09
C ILE A 114 11.51 -4.42 -3.49
N GLY A 115 12.30 -3.84 -2.58
CA GLY A 115 13.72 -3.53 -2.84
C GLY A 115 14.61 -4.75 -3.07
N LYS A 116 14.15 -5.97 -2.74
CA LYS A 116 14.84 -7.23 -3.07
C LYS A 116 14.38 -7.85 -4.39
N ALA A 117 13.26 -7.37 -4.95
CA ALA A 117 12.62 -7.92 -6.14
C ALA A 117 12.92 -7.12 -7.43
N GLY A 118 13.52 -5.93 -7.29
CA GLY A 118 14.07 -5.12 -8.38
C GLY A 118 15.57 -5.27 -8.51
#